data_AF-A0AAV1TPQ4-F1
#
_entry.id   AF-A0AAV1TPQ4-F1
#
_cell.length_a   1.000
_cell.length_b   1.000
_cell.length_c   1.000
_cell.angle_alpha   90.00
_cell.angle_beta   90.00
_cell.angle_gamma   90.00
#
_symmetry.space_group_name_H-M   'P 1'
#
loop_
_entity.id
_entity.type
_entity.pdbx_description
1 polymer ?
#
loop_
_entity_poly.entity_id
_entity_poly.type
_entity_poly.pdbx_seq_one_letter_code
_entity_poly.pdbx_strand_id
1 'polypeptide(L)'
;MKNYQKVSPVDVHSAKDGVVQAVGKGDIIISMRTKHDVKKNVLIGVWHIPKLTRNLFSVGRFTKDIGLVTFESDGCFAKSKSVKWQLGTRKGKGLFRLCMTPLMPDEENVLSSTGFNGTNRPYLWHPRLGHVGHDGLDFIVKKGYGIGINVTSVQRWDMCQGCALGKQT
;
A
#
# COMPACT_ATOMS: atom_id res chain seq x y z
N MET A 1 2.51 2.96 -9.92
CA MET A 1 3.93 3.38 -9.86
C MET A 1 4.31 3.93 -11.23
N LYS A 2 5.06 5.03 -11.31
CA LYS A 2 5.71 5.48 -12.55
C LYS A 2 7.02 4.71 -12.75
N ASN A 3 7.57 4.72 -13.96
CA ASN A 3 8.87 4.10 -14.29
C ASN A 3 8.99 2.64 -13.78
N TYR A 4 7.90 1.88 -13.85
CA TYR A 4 7.88 0.53 -13.30
C TYR A 4 8.69 -0.43 -14.16
N GLN A 5 9.58 -1.18 -13.50
CA GLN A 5 10.39 -2.22 -14.12
C GLN A 5 10.18 -3.52 -13.35
N LYS A 6 9.92 -4.61 -14.08
CA LYS A 6 10.02 -5.96 -13.49
C LYS A 6 11.48 -6.22 -13.18
N VAL A 7 11.73 -6.86 -12.04
CA VAL A 7 13.08 -7.26 -11.64
C VAL A 7 13.08 -8.75 -11.32
N SER A 8 14.24 -9.39 -11.39
CA SER A 8 14.41 -10.74 -10.85
C SER A 8 13.96 -10.74 -9.38
N PRO A 9 13.18 -11.74 -8.94
CA PRO A 9 12.65 -11.77 -7.58
C PRO A 9 13.75 -11.59 -6.53
N VAL A 10 13.56 -10.62 -5.63
CA VAL A 10 14.46 -10.36 -4.51
C VAL A 10 13.75 -10.71 -3.22
N ASP A 11 14.38 -11.54 -2.41
CA ASP A 11 13.84 -11.95 -1.11
C ASP A 11 13.87 -10.79 -0.11
N VAL A 12 12.75 -10.61 0.58
CA VAL A 12 12.53 -9.59 1.61
C VAL A 12 12.01 -10.28 2.86
N HIS A 13 12.77 -10.17 3.94
CA HIS A 13 12.41 -10.74 5.24
C HIS A 13 11.38 -9.86 5.94
N SER A 14 10.25 -10.46 6.31
CA SER A 14 9.19 -9.81 7.09
C SER A 14 9.36 -10.14 8.57
N ALA A 15 8.83 -9.28 9.44
CA ALA A 15 8.88 -9.43 10.91
C ALA A 15 8.11 -10.65 11.45
N LYS A 16 7.38 -11.39 10.60
CA LYS A 16 6.67 -12.63 10.96
C LYS A 16 7.44 -13.88 10.50
N ASP A 17 8.78 -13.81 10.51
CA ASP A 17 9.71 -14.87 10.09
C ASP A 17 9.45 -15.46 8.68
N GLY A 18 8.75 -14.72 7.84
CA GLY A 18 8.38 -15.12 6.48
C GLY A 18 9.18 -14.35 5.43
N VAL A 19 9.56 -15.02 4.35
CA VAL A 19 10.18 -14.41 3.18
C VAL A 19 9.09 -14.09 2.15
N VAL A 20 9.08 -12.84 1.67
CA VAL A 20 8.25 -12.39 0.55
C VAL A 20 9.14 -11.83 -0.55
N GLN A 21 8.69 -11.90 -1.80
CA GLN A 21 9.50 -11.49 -2.95
C GLN A 21 9.09 -10.13 -3.51
N ALA A 22 10.07 -9.24 -3.67
CA ALA A 22 9.94 -8.08 -4.52
C ALA A 22 10.11 -8.51 -5.98
N VAL A 23 9.10 -8.22 -6.81
CA VAL A 23 9.04 -8.65 -8.23
C VAL A 23 9.15 -7.48 -9.20
N GLY A 24 9.21 -6.26 -8.68
CA GLY A 24 9.36 -5.05 -9.47
C GLY A 24 9.82 -3.87 -8.64
N LYS A 25 10.19 -2.81 -9.34
CA LYS A 25 10.65 -1.55 -8.76
C LYS A 25 10.06 -0.39 -9.56
N GLY A 26 9.68 0.68 -8.90
CA GLY A 26 9.18 1.88 -9.57
C GLY A 26 8.99 3.05 -8.62
N ASP A 27 8.55 4.17 -9.18
CA ASP A 27 8.44 5.42 -8.44
C ASP A 27 7.00 5.64 -7.97
N ILE A 28 6.84 6.10 -6.74
CA ILE A 28 5.54 6.45 -6.17
C ILE A 28 5.50 7.96 -5.92
N ILE A 29 4.57 8.64 -6.55
CA ILE A 29 4.24 10.02 -6.19
C ILE A 29 3.44 9.96 -4.90
N ILE A 30 3.82 10.74 -3.90
CA ILE A 30 3.12 10.87 -2.64
C ILE A 30 2.68 12.32 -2.43
N SER A 31 1.48 12.52 -1.89
CA SER A 31 1.06 13.80 -1.32
C SER A 31 1.21 13.74 0.20
N MET A 32 1.73 14.82 0.78
CA MET A 32 1.93 14.95 2.21
C MET A 32 1.32 16.27 2.66
N ARG A 33 0.41 16.19 3.63
CA ARG A 33 -0.22 17.39 4.20
C ARG A 33 0.71 17.99 5.25
N THR A 34 1.12 19.23 5.03
CA THR A 34 1.91 20.02 5.98
C THR A 34 0.98 21.00 6.70
N LYS A 35 1.48 21.71 7.73
CA LYS A 35 0.69 22.71 8.46
C LYS A 35 0.16 23.83 7.56
N HIS A 36 0.85 24.12 6.46
CA HIS A 36 0.55 25.27 5.59
C HIS A 36 0.03 24.86 4.21
N ASP A 37 0.41 23.69 3.69
CA ASP A 37 0.08 23.29 2.32
C ASP A 37 0.18 21.76 2.10
N VAL A 38 -0.31 21.26 0.96
CA VAL A 38 -0.10 19.88 0.50
C VAL A 38 1.11 19.84 -0.43
N LYS A 39 2.19 19.17 0.00
CA LYS A 39 3.39 18.97 -0.82
C LYS A 39 3.36 17.63 -1.53
N LYS A 40 3.62 17.63 -2.84
CA LYS A 40 3.86 16.42 -3.64
C LYS A 40 5.35 16.10 -3.63
N ASN A 41 5.70 14.84 -3.40
CA ASN A 41 7.06 14.32 -3.47
C ASN A 41 7.07 12.98 -4.20
N VAL A 42 8.26 12.48 -4.54
CA VAL A 42 8.41 11.18 -5.21
C VAL A 42 9.31 10.28 -4.37
N LEU A 43 8.83 9.07 -4.07
CA LEU A 43 9.64 7.98 -3.56
C LEU A 43 10.19 7.22 -4.76
N ILE A 44 11.50 7.30 -4.95
CA ILE A 44 12.18 6.73 -6.12
C ILE A 44 12.57 5.28 -5.82
N GLY A 45 12.35 4.39 -6.79
CA GLY A 45 12.85 3.03 -6.73
C GLY A 45 12.25 2.16 -5.62
N VAL A 46 10.95 2.33 -5.36
CA VAL A 46 10.19 1.56 -4.38
C VAL A 46 9.95 0.14 -4.90
N TRP A 47 10.14 -0.85 -4.04
CA TRP A 47 9.85 -2.25 -4.36
C TRP A 47 8.35 -2.53 -4.40
N HIS A 48 7.94 -3.33 -5.38
CA HIS A 48 6.61 -3.90 -5.48
C HIS A 48 6.65 -5.35 -4.99
N ILE A 49 5.97 -5.61 -3.86
CA ILE A 49 5.88 -6.91 -3.21
C ILE A 49 4.40 -7.30 -3.14
N PRO A 50 3.87 -8.08 -4.11
CA PRO A 50 2.44 -8.38 -4.23
C PRO A 50 1.85 -9.11 -3.02
N LYS A 51 2.68 -9.87 -2.29
CA LYS A 51 2.27 -10.64 -1.12
C LYS A 51 2.07 -9.79 0.14
N LEU A 52 2.52 -8.52 0.15
CA LEU A 52 2.28 -7.63 1.29
C LEU A 52 0.87 -7.04 1.23
N THR A 53 0.15 -7.13 2.35
CA THR A 53 -1.20 -6.57 2.48
C THR A 53 -1.21 -5.09 2.85
N ARG A 54 -0.06 -4.52 3.23
CA ARG A 54 0.12 -3.12 3.63
C ARG A 54 1.40 -2.57 3.02
N ASN A 55 1.40 -1.26 2.75
CA ASN A 55 2.61 -0.54 2.34
C ASN A 55 3.53 -0.36 3.55
N LEU A 56 4.80 -0.66 3.36
CA LEU A 56 5.85 -0.43 4.35
C LEU A 56 6.74 0.73 3.90
N PHE A 57 7.24 1.49 4.86
CA PHE A 57 8.18 2.58 4.62
C PHE A 57 9.48 2.29 5.37
N SER A 58 10.57 2.15 4.62
CA SER A 58 11.86 1.81 5.20
C SER A 58 12.51 3.04 5.82
N VAL A 59 12.51 3.09 7.16
CA VAL A 59 13.21 4.12 7.93
C VAL A 59 14.71 4.07 7.65
N GLY A 60 15.31 2.88 7.65
CA GLY A 60 16.74 2.71 7.40
C GLY A 60 17.17 3.23 6.02
N ARG A 61 16.32 3.03 4.99
CA ARG A 61 16.57 3.60 3.66
C ARG A 61 16.48 5.13 3.69
N PHE A 62 15.46 5.67 4.34
CA PHE A 62 15.28 7.12 4.46
C PHE A 62 16.44 7.78 5.20
N THR A 63 16.89 7.20 6.32
CA THR A 63 18.00 7.74 7.11
C THR A 63 19.34 7.67 6.41
N LYS A 64 19.52 6.68 5.52
CA LYS A 64 20.72 6.57 4.67
C LYS A 64 20.75 7.65 3.59
N ASP A 65 19.63 7.92 2.93
CA ASP A 65 19.59 8.72 1.71
C ASP A 65 19.18 10.19 1.95
N ILE A 66 18.37 10.48 2.97
CA ILE A 66 17.67 11.78 3.12
C ILE A 66 18.01 12.49 4.43
N GLY A 67 17.84 11.82 5.57
CA GLY A 67 18.07 12.46 6.88
C GLY A 67 17.50 11.72 8.07
N LEU A 68 17.77 12.24 9.27
CA LEU A 68 17.38 11.61 10.53
C LEU A 68 15.87 11.46 10.66
N VAL A 69 15.43 10.33 11.21
CA VAL A 69 14.05 10.13 11.67
C VAL A 69 14.03 10.05 13.19
N THR A 70 13.22 10.91 13.84
CA THR A 70 12.97 10.85 15.28
C THR A 70 11.58 10.31 15.56
N PHE A 71 11.46 9.48 16.59
CA PHE A 71 10.19 8.97 17.09
C PHE A 71 9.90 9.64 18.43
N GLU A 72 8.79 10.36 18.51
CA GLU A 72 8.33 11.09 19.69
C GLU A 72 6.97 10.53 20.13
N SER A 73 6.42 11.05 21.22
CA SER A 73 5.19 10.53 21.83
C SER A 73 3.96 10.66 20.90
N ASP A 74 3.93 11.68 20.05
CA ASP A 74 2.81 12.02 19.16
C ASP A 74 3.00 11.54 17.72
N GLY A 75 4.23 11.23 17.30
CA GLY A 75 4.50 10.86 15.91
C GLY A 75 5.95 10.51 15.59
N CYS A 76 6.20 10.31 14.29
CA CYS A 76 7.54 10.17 13.75
C CYS A 76 7.82 11.30 12.78
N PHE A 77 9.05 11.82 12.82
CA PHE A 77 9.44 13.04 12.14
C PHE A 77 10.75 12.87 11.37
N ALA A 78 10.81 13.37 10.15
CA ALA A 78 12.04 13.51 9.39
C ALA A 78 12.67 14.88 9.68
N LYS A 79 13.96 14.91 9.96
CA LYS A 79 14.75 16.13 10.10
C LYS A 79 15.78 16.17 8.98
N SER A 80 15.70 17.20 8.13
CA SER A 80 16.73 17.50 7.14
C SER A 80 17.06 18.98 7.24
N LYS A 81 18.35 19.29 7.44
CA LYS A 81 18.86 20.65 7.71
C LYS A 81 18.07 21.33 8.84
N SER A 82 17.23 22.31 8.51
CA SER A 82 16.42 23.14 9.41
C SER A 82 14.93 22.78 9.44
N VAL A 83 14.47 21.80 8.66
CA VAL A 83 13.04 21.48 8.57
C VAL A 83 12.73 20.14 9.20
N LYS A 84 11.78 20.16 10.13
CA LYS A 84 11.17 18.97 10.76
C LYS A 84 9.82 18.71 10.10
N TRP A 85 9.68 17.54 9.46
CA TRP A 85 8.48 17.11 8.77
C TRP A 85 7.87 15.92 9.49
N GLN A 86 6.55 15.92 9.69
CA GLN A 86 5.87 14.77 10.28
C GLN A 86 5.67 13.68 9.22
N LEU A 87 6.30 12.53 9.42
CA LEU A 87 6.16 11.35 8.56
C LEU A 87 4.93 10.54 8.94
N GLY A 88 4.55 10.52 10.22
CA GLY A 88 3.43 9.73 10.70
C GLY A 88 2.93 10.12 12.09
N THR A 89 1.72 9.70 12.39
CA THR A 89 1.04 9.87 13.68
C THR A 89 0.96 8.54 14.40
N ARG A 90 1.07 8.56 15.74
CA ARG A 90 0.88 7.36 16.53
C ARG A 90 -0.58 6.91 16.49
N LYS A 91 -0.83 5.62 16.25
CA LYS A 91 -2.15 4.99 16.20
C LYS A 91 -2.13 3.70 17.03
N GLY A 92 -3.00 3.63 18.04
CA GLY A 92 -3.18 2.45 18.87
C GLY A 92 -1.94 2.09 19.71
N LYS A 93 -1.68 0.79 19.88
CA LYS A 93 -0.62 0.24 20.74
C LYS A 93 0.77 0.26 20.07
N GLY A 94 1.23 1.45 19.70
CA GLY A 94 2.63 1.66 19.27
C GLY A 94 2.92 1.64 17.76
N LEU A 95 1.89 1.57 16.91
CA LEU A 95 2.07 1.70 15.46
C LEU A 95 2.04 3.17 15.03
N PHE A 96 2.77 3.49 13.96
CA PHE A 96 2.76 4.81 13.34
C PHE A 96 2.09 4.72 11.97
N ARG A 97 1.03 5.52 11.77
CA ARG A 97 0.37 5.67 10.48
C ARG A 97 1.03 6.80 9.72
N LEU A 98 1.51 6.52 8.51
CA LEU A 98 2.16 7.51 7.67
C LEU A 98 1.16 8.61 7.28
N CYS A 99 1.62 9.87 7.36
CA CYS A 99 0.89 11.07 6.97
C CYS A 99 1.08 11.38 5.47
N MET A 100 1.15 10.33 4.65
CA MET A 100 1.44 10.41 3.22
C MET A 100 0.42 9.57 2.46
N THR A 101 -0.12 10.12 1.37
CA THR A 101 -1.05 9.41 0.50
C THR A 101 -0.36 9.15 -0.84
N PRO A 102 -0.19 7.89 -1.27
CA PRO A 102 0.31 7.61 -2.60
C PRO A 102 -0.72 8.08 -3.64
N LEU A 103 -0.27 8.95 -4.54
CA LEU A 103 -1.02 9.34 -5.72
C LEU A 103 -0.78 8.29 -6.80
N MET A 104 -1.86 7.70 -7.31
CA MET A 104 -1.74 6.87 -8.50
C MET A 104 -1.40 7.77 -9.69
N PRO A 105 -0.46 7.36 -10.56
CA PRO A 105 -0.34 7.99 -11.87
C PRO A 105 -1.69 7.82 -12.58
N ASP A 106 -2.33 8.96 -12.85
CA ASP A 106 -3.47 9.15 -13.74
C ASP A 106 -4.83 8.61 -13.27
N GLU A 107 -5.54 9.40 -12.45
CA GLU A 107 -7.02 9.44 -12.50
C GLU A 107 -7.52 10.29 -13.69
N GLU A 108 -6.65 11.02 -14.40
CA GLU A 108 -7.03 11.96 -15.46
C GLU A 108 -6.86 11.43 -16.90
N ASN A 109 -6.32 10.21 -17.10
CA ASN A 109 -6.09 9.64 -18.45
C ASN A 109 -6.59 8.19 -18.66
N VAL A 110 -7.53 7.71 -17.84
CA VAL A 110 -8.08 6.33 -17.97
C VAL A 110 -9.06 6.18 -19.16
N LEU A 111 -9.27 7.22 -19.98
CA LEU A 111 -10.13 7.13 -21.17
C LEU A 111 -9.39 6.79 -22.48
N SER A 112 -8.06 6.60 -22.45
CA SER A 112 -7.29 6.39 -23.68
C SER A 112 -6.10 5.46 -23.47
N SER A 113 -6.36 4.18 -23.24
CA SER A 113 -5.45 3.12 -23.70
C SER A 113 -6.20 1.79 -23.69
N THR A 114 -6.56 1.37 -24.89
CA THR A 114 -6.99 0.02 -25.20
C THR A 114 -5.93 -0.98 -24.70
N GLY A 115 -6.30 -1.83 -23.75
CA GLY A 115 -5.60 -3.11 -23.51
C GLY A 115 -4.91 -3.34 -22.16
N PHE A 116 -4.94 -2.41 -21.20
CA PHE A 116 -4.54 -2.72 -19.81
C PHE A 116 -5.71 -2.56 -18.86
N ASN A 117 -6.42 -3.65 -18.63
CA ASN A 117 -7.52 -3.73 -17.65
C ASN A 117 -7.00 -3.50 -16.23
N GLY A 118 -6.91 -2.22 -15.82
CA GLY A 118 -6.89 -1.73 -14.45
C GLY A 118 -8.21 -1.99 -13.73
N THR A 119 -8.72 -3.22 -13.82
CA THR A 119 -9.94 -3.64 -13.13
C THR A 119 -9.62 -3.94 -11.68
N ASN A 120 -10.37 -3.28 -10.80
CA ASN A 120 -10.41 -3.52 -9.38
C ASN A 120 -10.84 -4.98 -9.12
N ARG A 121 -9.89 -5.93 -9.14
CA ARG A 121 -10.22 -7.36 -9.10
C ARG A 121 -10.88 -7.69 -7.75
N PRO A 122 -12.10 -8.27 -7.75
CA PRO A 122 -12.80 -8.65 -6.51
C PRO A 122 -11.92 -9.49 -5.56
N TYR A 123 -11.05 -10.34 -6.12
CA TYR A 123 -10.07 -11.10 -5.37
C TYR A 123 -9.16 -10.26 -4.47
N LEU A 124 -8.79 -9.03 -4.82
CA LEU A 124 -7.94 -8.21 -3.95
C LEU A 124 -8.62 -7.81 -2.65
N TRP A 125 -9.96 -7.71 -2.65
CA TRP A 125 -10.73 -7.38 -1.46
C TRP A 125 -10.89 -8.57 -0.52
N HIS A 126 -10.82 -9.79 -1.03
CA HIS A 126 -10.84 -11.03 -0.24
C HIS A 126 -9.82 -11.00 0.92
N PRO A 127 -8.49 -10.92 0.69
CA PRO A 127 -7.52 -10.91 1.79
C PRO A 127 -7.50 -9.58 2.55
N ARG A 128 -7.87 -8.44 1.92
CA ARG A 128 -7.90 -7.12 2.58
C ARG A 128 -8.96 -7.02 3.68
N LEU A 129 -10.07 -7.74 3.51
CA LEU A 129 -11.20 -7.79 4.45
C LEU A 129 -11.17 -9.03 5.34
N GLY A 130 -10.00 -9.64 5.55
CA GLY A 130 -9.86 -10.79 6.44
C GLY A 130 -10.35 -12.10 5.82
N HIS A 131 -10.06 -12.32 4.55
CA HIS A 131 -10.42 -13.53 3.81
C HIS A 131 -11.94 -13.72 3.63
N VAL A 132 -12.68 -12.62 3.44
CA VAL A 132 -14.13 -12.64 3.21
C VAL A 132 -14.52 -13.49 2.00
N GLY A 133 -15.55 -14.33 2.13
CA GLY A 133 -16.07 -15.14 1.02
C GLY A 133 -16.69 -14.30 -0.10
N HIS A 134 -16.95 -14.92 -1.25
CA HIS A 134 -17.60 -14.26 -2.40
C HIS A 134 -18.91 -13.58 -2.01
N ASP A 135 -19.78 -14.28 -1.29
CA ASP A 135 -21.09 -13.76 -0.87
C ASP A 135 -20.96 -12.60 0.12
N GLY A 136 -19.97 -12.66 1.01
CA GLY A 136 -19.70 -11.58 1.96
C GLY A 136 -19.19 -10.33 1.26
N LEU A 137 -18.32 -10.47 0.25
CA LEU A 137 -17.87 -9.34 -0.55
C LEU A 137 -19.01 -8.76 -1.40
N ASP A 138 -19.83 -9.62 -2.00
CA ASP A 138 -21.01 -9.21 -2.79
C ASP A 138 -22.01 -8.43 -1.93
N PHE A 139 -22.25 -8.88 -0.70
CA PHE A 139 -23.08 -8.16 0.26
C PHE A 139 -22.52 -6.78 0.60
N ILE A 140 -21.22 -6.66 0.89
CA ILE A 140 -20.56 -5.38 1.20
C ILE A 140 -20.68 -4.40 0.02
N VAL A 141 -20.48 -4.90 -1.21
CA VAL A 141 -20.58 -4.10 -2.44
C VAL A 141 -22.02 -3.63 -2.65
N LYS A 142 -23.00 -4.54 -2.64
CA LYS A 142 -24.42 -4.21 -2.87
C LYS A 142 -25.01 -3.27 -1.83
N LYS A 143 -24.54 -3.36 -0.57
CA LYS A 143 -24.99 -2.48 0.51
C LYS A 143 -24.22 -1.17 0.59
N GLY A 144 -23.16 -0.99 -0.22
CA GLY A 144 -22.35 0.23 -0.21
C GLY A 144 -21.55 0.42 1.09
N TYR A 145 -21.26 -0.64 1.84
CA TYR A 145 -20.53 -0.55 3.11
C TYR A 145 -19.01 -0.40 2.93
N GLY A 146 -18.51 -0.66 1.72
CA GLY A 146 -17.09 -0.59 1.39
C GLY A 146 -16.65 0.78 0.91
N ILE A 147 -16.13 1.62 1.80
CA ILE A 147 -15.45 2.86 1.39
C ILE A 147 -14.23 2.51 0.54
N GLY A 148 -14.20 2.99 -0.70
CA GLY A 148 -13.11 2.72 -1.66
C GLY A 148 -13.23 1.39 -2.43
N ILE A 149 -14.30 0.61 -2.24
CA ILE A 149 -14.57 -0.60 -3.03
C ILE A 149 -15.35 -0.23 -4.29
N ASN A 150 -14.64 0.17 -5.35
CA ASN A 150 -15.25 0.45 -6.66
C ASN A 150 -15.31 -0.81 -7.53
N VAL A 151 -16.19 -1.76 -7.17
CA VAL A 151 -16.40 -3.02 -7.89
C VAL A 151 -17.86 -3.07 -8.32
N THR A 152 -18.12 -3.16 -9.63
CA THR A 152 -19.48 -3.22 -10.19
C THR A 152 -20.12 -4.60 -10.06
N SER A 153 -19.31 -5.66 -10.08
CA SER A 153 -19.77 -7.04 -9.86
C SER A 153 -18.67 -7.89 -9.23
N VAL A 154 -19.05 -8.74 -8.28
CA VAL A 154 -18.13 -9.69 -7.63
C VAL A 154 -17.98 -10.91 -8.53
N GLN A 155 -16.98 -10.88 -9.41
CA GLN A 155 -16.54 -12.07 -10.12
C GLN A 155 -16.00 -13.11 -9.14
N ARG A 156 -16.30 -14.39 -9.39
CA ARG A 156 -15.68 -15.49 -8.66
C ARG A 156 -14.17 -15.54 -8.92
N TRP A 157 -13.44 -16.03 -7.93
CA TRP A 157 -11.98 -16.18 -7.95
C TRP A 157 -11.61 -17.56 -7.43
N ASP A 158 -10.42 -18.02 -7.84
CA ASP A 158 -9.89 -19.33 -7.47
C ASP A 158 -9.70 -19.48 -5.96
N MET A 159 -9.68 -20.72 -5.50
CA MET A 159 -9.55 -21.03 -4.08
C MET A 159 -8.32 -20.35 -3.46
N CYS A 160 -8.53 -19.56 -2.40
CA CYS A 160 -7.43 -19.01 -1.62
C CYS A 160 -6.77 -20.10 -0.79
N GLN A 161 -5.48 -20.35 -1.01
CA GLN A 161 -4.70 -21.35 -0.24
C GLN A 161 -4.78 -21.10 1.27
N GLY A 162 -4.71 -19.83 1.71
CA GLY A 162 -4.84 -19.48 3.12
C GLY A 162 -6.19 -19.87 3.73
N CYS A 163 -7.28 -19.72 2.98
CA CYS A 163 -8.61 -20.17 3.41
C CYS A 163 -8.74 -21.69 3.43
N ALA A 164 -8.18 -22.37 2.43
CA ALA A 164 -8.23 -23.82 2.34
C ALA A 164 -7.57 -24.47 3.57
N LEU A 165 -6.38 -23.98 3.93
CA LEU A 165 -5.65 -24.42 5.12
C LEU A 165 -6.39 -24.04 6.43
N GLY A 166 -7.03 -22.87 6.47
CA GLY A 166 -7.76 -22.41 7.67
C GLY A 166 -9.12 -23.07 7.90
N LYS A 167 -9.68 -23.77 6.90
CA LYS A 167 -10.94 -24.54 7.01
C LYS A 167 -10.71 -26.03 7.26
N GLN A 168 -9.46 -26.47 7.38
CA GLN A 168 -9.09 -27.88 7.59
C GLN A 168 -9.13 -28.30 9.08
N THR A 169 -10.01 -27.69 9.86
CA THR A 169 -10.29 -27.98 11.28
C THR A 169 -11.78 -28.19 11.46
#